data_AF-A0A963QSG0-F1
#
_entry.id   AF-A0A963QSG0-F1
#
_cell.length_a   1.000
_cell.length_b   1.000
_cell.length_c   1.000
_cell.angle_alpha   90.00
_cell.angle_beta   90.00
_cell.angle_gamma   90.00
#
_symmetry.space_group_name_H-M   'P 1'
#
loop_
_entity.id
_entity.type
_entity.pdbx_description
1 polymer ?
#
loop_
_entity_poly.entity_id
_entity_poly.type
_entity_poly.pdbx_seq_one_letter_code
_entity_poly.pdbx_strand_id
1 'polypeptide(L)'
;LMLMDDDEAASLLGRLEPDELQLIGEKMIALGEVGPERIAGAIEGFVRLADDSTLSAHDRPAQLRQRMTRALGEVKADSIMQRIGPVEGPRSLELARWLAPPVLLGLLEGEHPQAVAVLLLLLDAEPAAELLSLLPATVQPDLVERIARMRQVSGLAMEMLDELLSSRIAQRFGRAALEMGGAREAAELINLAARP
;
A
#
# COMPACT_ATOMS: atom_id res chain seq x y z
N LEU A 1 28.74 12.35 -8.05
CA LEU A 1 29.62 12.25 -9.21
C LEU A 1 31.08 12.04 -8.78
N MET A 2 31.79 13.02 -8.21
CA MET A 2 33.22 12.85 -7.86
C MET A 2 33.53 11.91 -6.67
N LEU A 3 32.50 11.35 -6.05
CA LEU A 3 32.62 10.35 -4.96
C LEU A 3 32.11 8.98 -5.38
N MET A 4 31.68 8.84 -6.64
CA MET A 4 31.15 7.60 -7.22
C MET A 4 32.27 6.90 -8.00
N ASP A 5 32.09 5.61 -8.27
CA ASP A 5 32.98 4.88 -9.16
C ASP A 5 32.86 5.39 -10.60
N ASP A 6 33.95 5.28 -11.37
CA ASP A 6 34.07 5.87 -12.72
C ASP A 6 32.93 5.41 -13.65
N ASP A 7 32.58 4.13 -13.63
CA ASP A 7 31.52 3.56 -14.47
C ASP A 7 30.13 4.12 -14.12
N GLU A 8 29.86 4.34 -12.83
CA GLU A 8 28.57 4.87 -12.36
C GLU A 8 28.45 6.36 -12.68
N ALA A 9 29.54 7.12 -12.49
CA ALA A 9 29.60 8.53 -12.84
C ALA A 9 29.44 8.72 -14.37
N ALA A 10 30.11 7.90 -15.18
CA ALA A 10 30.01 7.94 -16.64
C ALA A 10 28.59 7.66 -17.13
N SER A 11 27.89 6.68 -16.53
CA SER A 11 26.51 6.36 -16.90
C SER A 11 25.53 7.51 -16.64
N LEU A 12 25.74 8.26 -15.55
CA LEU A 12 24.93 9.43 -15.23
C LEU A 12 25.25 10.62 -16.14
N LEU A 13 26.53 10.89 -16.36
CA LEU A 13 26.97 11.95 -17.28
C LEU A 13 26.43 11.71 -18.70
N GLY A 14 26.43 10.45 -19.16
CA GLY A 14 25.90 10.08 -20.49
C GLY A 14 24.39 10.30 -20.68
N ARG A 15 23.65 10.70 -19.64
CA ARG A 15 22.20 10.99 -19.69
C ARG A 15 21.88 12.48 -19.67
N LEU A 16 22.89 13.33 -19.53
CA LEU A 16 22.74 14.77 -19.44
C LEU A 16 22.80 15.42 -20.82
N GLU A 17 22.09 16.53 -20.99
CA GLU A 17 22.19 17.33 -22.21
C GLU A 17 23.55 18.03 -22.30
N PRO A 18 24.02 18.42 -23.50
CA PRO A 18 25.34 19.03 -23.69
C PRO A 18 25.63 20.24 -22.80
N ASP A 19 24.64 21.11 -22.59
CA ASP A 19 24.77 22.31 -21.75
C ASP A 19 24.90 21.97 -20.26
N GLU A 20 24.22 20.92 -19.81
CA GLU A 20 24.30 20.42 -18.42
C GLU A 20 25.65 19.76 -18.15
N LEU A 21 26.16 19.01 -19.13
CA LEU A 21 27.49 18.41 -19.09
C LEU A 21 28.59 19.47 -18.99
N GLN A 22 28.50 20.52 -19.80
CA GLN A 22 29.45 21.62 -19.75
C GLN A 22 29.44 22.29 -18.38
N LEU A 23 28.25 22.64 -17.88
CA LEU A 23 28.09 23.28 -16.57
C LEU A 23 28.66 22.41 -15.44
N ILE A 24 28.33 21.12 -15.42
CA ILE A 24 28.80 20.19 -14.38
C ILE A 24 30.31 19.98 -14.48
N GLY A 25 30.85 19.81 -15.70
CA GLY A 25 32.28 19.65 -15.94
C GLY A 25 33.10 20.86 -15.46
N GLU A 26 32.64 22.08 -15.76
CA GLU A 26 33.26 23.32 -15.28
C GLU A 26 33.29 23.39 -13.75
N LYS A 27 32.20 22.99 -13.08
CA LYS A 27 32.13 22.97 -11.62
C LYS A 27 32.99 21.87 -11.00
N MET A 28 33.12 20.72 -11.64
CA MET A 28 33.98 19.62 -11.19
C MET A 28 35.45 20.01 -11.25
N ILE A 29 35.88 20.68 -12.33
CA ILE A 29 37.26 21.17 -12.49
C ILE A 29 37.57 22.32 -11.52
N ALA A 30 36.61 23.24 -11.32
CA ALA A 30 36.77 24.35 -10.39
C ALA A 30 36.75 23.91 -8.92
N LEU A 31 36.33 22.68 -8.63
CA LEU A 31 36.35 22.15 -7.27
C LEU A 31 37.78 21.76 -6.90
N GLY A 32 38.38 22.55 -6.00
CA GLY A 32 39.66 22.22 -5.39
C GLY A 32 39.53 21.09 -4.36
N GLU A 33 40.52 20.97 -3.48
CA GLU A 33 40.49 19.98 -2.40
C GLU A 33 39.27 20.19 -1.48
N VAL A 34 38.52 19.11 -1.26
CA VAL A 34 37.35 19.10 -0.38
C VAL A 34 37.64 18.21 0.82
N GLY A 35 37.61 18.80 2.01
CA GLY A 35 37.80 18.06 3.26
C GLY A 35 36.61 17.14 3.61
N PRO A 36 36.85 16.11 4.44
CA PRO A 36 35.86 15.08 4.78
C PRO A 36 34.58 15.63 5.42
N GLU A 37 34.66 16.71 6.22
CA GLU A 37 33.47 17.32 6.84
C GLU A 37 32.53 17.95 5.80
N ARG A 38 33.10 18.59 4.77
CA ARG A 38 32.31 19.17 3.67
C ARG A 38 31.69 18.09 2.79
N ILE A 39 32.40 16.98 2.59
CA ILE A 39 31.87 15.80 1.89
C ILE A 39 30.68 15.22 2.66
N ALA A 40 30.84 14.99 3.97
CA ALA A 40 29.77 14.46 4.82
C ALA A 40 28.53 15.37 4.82
N GLY A 41 28.73 16.70 4.97
CA GLY A 41 27.62 17.66 4.92
C GLY A 41 26.91 17.70 3.56
N ALA A 42 27.64 17.53 2.45
CA ALA A 42 27.05 17.45 1.11
C ALA A 42 26.22 16.18 0.92
N ILE A 43 26.68 15.03 1.43
CA ILE A 43 25.93 13.77 1.40
C ILE A 43 24.65 13.91 2.26
N GLU A 44 24.76 14.47 3.47
CA GLU A 44 23.60 14.68 4.34
C GLU A 44 22.57 15.64 3.72
N GLY A 45 23.04 16.71 3.08
CA GLY A 45 22.19 17.63 2.32
C GLY A 45 21.49 16.95 1.14
N PHE A 46 22.22 16.11 0.39
CA PHE A 46 21.66 15.33 -0.71
C PHE A 46 20.60 14.33 -0.24
N VAL A 47 20.86 13.61 0.87
CA VAL A 47 19.89 12.68 1.47
C VAL A 47 18.61 13.41 1.88
N ARG A 48 18.71 14.57 2.55
CA ARG A 48 17.54 15.38 2.90
C ARG A 48 16.74 15.85 1.68
N LEU A 49 17.42 16.28 0.62
CA LEU A 49 16.77 16.72 -0.62
C LEU A 49 16.13 15.54 -1.38
N ALA A 50 16.73 14.36 -1.31
CA ALA A 50 16.18 13.13 -1.87
C ALA A 50 14.97 12.60 -1.08
N ASP A 51 14.94 12.80 0.24
CA ASP A 51 13.81 12.41 1.11
C ASP A 51 12.53 13.21 0.84
N ASP A 52 12.62 14.46 0.37
CA ASP A 52 11.46 15.24 -0.11
C ASP A 52 10.83 14.64 -1.38
N SER A 53 11.58 13.79 -2.10
CA SER A 53 11.11 13.01 -3.24
C SER A 53 10.78 11.59 -2.76
N THR A 54 9.76 11.48 -1.93
CA THR A 54 9.40 10.23 -1.23
C THR A 54 9.37 9.04 -2.21
N LEU A 55 10.31 8.11 -2.05
CA LEU A 55 10.17 6.72 -2.52
C LEU A 55 8.97 6.14 -1.79
N SER A 56 7.81 6.29 -2.43
CA SER A 56 6.53 5.82 -1.92
C SER A 56 6.71 4.39 -1.43
N ALA A 57 6.36 4.13 -0.17
CA ALA A 57 6.55 2.82 0.46
C ALA A 57 5.92 1.68 -0.36
N HIS A 58 4.94 2.03 -1.20
CA HIS A 58 4.23 1.18 -2.16
C HIS A 58 5.13 0.45 -3.17
N ASP A 59 6.24 1.03 -3.64
CA ASP A 59 7.04 0.45 -4.73
C ASP A 59 8.26 -0.37 -4.27
N ARG A 60 8.57 -0.35 -2.97
CA ARG A 60 9.75 -1.03 -2.41
C ARG A 60 9.68 -2.56 -2.54
N PRO A 61 8.52 -3.23 -2.31
CA PRO A 61 8.42 -4.68 -2.46
C PRO A 61 8.63 -5.15 -3.90
N ALA A 62 8.11 -4.42 -4.89
CA ALA A 62 8.26 -4.76 -6.31
C ALA A 62 9.72 -4.63 -6.77
N GLN A 63 10.41 -3.55 -6.36
CA GLN A 63 11.83 -3.37 -6.66
C GLN A 63 12.71 -4.41 -5.96
N LEU A 64 12.39 -4.76 -4.71
CA LEU A 64 13.11 -5.80 -3.98
C LEU A 64 12.90 -7.18 -4.60
N ARG A 65 11.66 -7.52 -5.00
CA ARG A 65 11.34 -8.76 -5.73
C ARG A 65 12.17 -8.86 -7.00
N GLN A 66 12.19 -7.80 -7.82
CA GLN A 66 12.96 -7.78 -9.06
C GLN A 66 14.46 -8.02 -8.83
N ARG A 67 15.04 -7.40 -7.79
CA ARG A 67 16.45 -7.57 -7.43
C ARG A 67 16.73 -8.99 -6.92
N MET A 68 15.85 -9.54 -6.08
CA MET A 68 15.96 -10.89 -5.53
C MET A 68 15.79 -11.96 -6.61
N THR A 69 14.84 -11.81 -7.53
CA THR A 69 14.65 -12.70 -8.70
C THR A 69 15.92 -12.75 -9.54
N ARG A 70 16.54 -11.59 -9.81
CA ARG A 70 17.80 -11.54 -10.57
C ARG A 70 18.97 -12.20 -9.85
N ALA A 71 19.01 -12.12 -8.52
CA ALA A 71 20.12 -12.66 -7.73
C ALA A 71 19.97 -14.16 -7.40
N LEU A 72 18.74 -14.65 -7.21
CA LEU A 72 18.47 -15.96 -6.60
C LEU A 72 17.54 -16.86 -7.45
N GLY A 73 16.98 -16.34 -8.53
CA GLY A 73 15.94 -16.99 -9.32
C GLY A 73 14.55 -16.86 -8.70
N GLU A 74 13.52 -16.97 -9.54
CA GLU A 74 12.11 -16.68 -9.21
C GLU A 74 11.62 -17.42 -7.95
N VAL A 75 11.80 -18.74 -7.91
CA VAL A 75 11.29 -19.60 -6.82
C VAL A 75 11.87 -19.20 -5.45
N LYS A 76 13.15 -18.86 -5.40
CA LYS A 76 13.86 -18.55 -4.15
C LYS A 76 13.60 -17.11 -3.71
N ALA A 77 13.47 -16.21 -4.69
CA ALA A 77 13.05 -14.84 -4.46
C ALA A 77 11.64 -14.80 -3.87
N ASP A 78 10.68 -15.52 -4.44
CA ASP A 78 9.30 -15.57 -3.94
C ASP A 78 9.22 -16.10 -2.50
N SER A 79 9.91 -17.21 -2.21
CA SER A 79 9.93 -17.77 -0.85
C SER A 79 10.51 -16.80 0.18
N ILE A 80 11.53 -16.03 -0.18
CA ILE A 80 12.11 -15.02 0.70
C ILE A 80 11.19 -13.81 0.80
N MET A 81 10.66 -13.32 -0.32
CA MET A 81 9.72 -12.18 -0.37
C MET A 81 8.46 -12.44 0.44
N GLN A 82 7.93 -13.66 0.48
CA GLN A 82 6.82 -14.06 1.36
C GLN A 82 7.17 -13.95 2.85
N ARG A 83 8.45 -14.06 3.22
CA ARG A 83 8.93 -14.02 4.60
C ARG A 83 9.38 -12.63 5.07
N ILE A 84 9.82 -11.78 4.14
CA ILE A 84 10.38 -10.44 4.44
C ILE A 84 9.52 -9.28 3.94
N GLY A 85 8.56 -9.55 3.05
CA GLY A 85 7.66 -8.55 2.56
C GLY A 85 6.89 -7.93 3.73
N PRO A 86 6.58 -6.62 3.70
CA PRO A 86 5.55 -6.11 4.58
C PRO A 86 4.32 -6.98 4.34
N VAL A 87 3.80 -7.54 5.44
CA VAL A 87 2.44 -8.07 5.58
C VAL A 87 1.53 -7.44 4.51
N GLU A 88 1.29 -8.16 3.41
CA GLU A 88 0.83 -7.60 2.14
C GLU A 88 -0.46 -6.79 2.30
N GLY A 89 -0.40 -5.45 2.23
CA GLY A 89 -1.54 -4.57 2.04
C GLY A 89 -2.72 -4.72 3.02
N PRO A 90 -3.81 -3.97 2.82
CA PRO A 90 -5.03 -4.04 3.61
C PRO A 90 -5.77 -5.36 3.36
N ARG A 91 -5.27 -6.49 3.89
CA ARG A 91 -5.87 -7.84 3.72
C ARG A 91 -7.33 -7.89 4.12
N SER A 92 -7.76 -7.00 4.99
CA SER A 92 -9.13 -6.94 5.46
C SER A 92 -10.10 -6.42 4.38
N LEU A 93 -9.68 -5.46 3.55
CA LEU A 93 -10.50 -4.95 2.44
C LEU A 93 -10.70 -6.03 1.37
N GLU A 94 -9.64 -6.75 0.99
CA GLU A 94 -9.73 -7.83 0.01
C GLU A 94 -10.59 -8.99 0.55
N LEU A 95 -10.35 -9.39 1.80
CA LEU A 95 -11.12 -10.43 2.48
C LEU A 95 -12.62 -10.05 2.56
N ALA A 96 -12.93 -8.78 2.85
CA ALA A 96 -14.30 -8.30 2.93
C ALA A 96 -15.08 -8.42 1.62
N ARG A 97 -14.42 -8.40 0.45
CA ARG A 97 -15.08 -8.64 -0.85
C ARG A 97 -15.63 -10.05 -0.99
N TRP A 98 -15.09 -11.00 -0.24
CA TRP A 98 -15.44 -12.42 -0.30
C TRP A 98 -16.29 -12.86 0.90
N LEU A 99 -16.48 -12.00 1.90
CA LEU A 99 -17.34 -12.28 3.04
C LEU A 99 -18.82 -12.22 2.65
N ALA A 100 -19.59 -13.13 3.23
CA ALA A 100 -21.04 -13.14 3.06
C ALA A 100 -21.67 -11.90 3.75
N PRO A 101 -22.73 -11.31 3.20
CA PRO A 101 -23.38 -10.12 3.76
C PRO A 101 -23.78 -10.22 5.25
N PRO A 102 -24.26 -11.37 5.77
CA PRO A 102 -24.52 -11.51 7.21
C PRO A 102 -23.25 -11.40 8.08
N VAL A 103 -22.09 -11.82 7.56
CA VAL A 103 -20.80 -11.68 8.26
C VAL A 103 -20.38 -10.21 8.26
N LEU A 104 -20.46 -9.55 7.11
CA LEU A 104 -20.16 -8.12 6.97
C LEU A 104 -21.04 -7.27 7.89
N LEU A 105 -22.33 -7.59 8.01
CA LEU A 105 -23.24 -6.91 8.93
C LEU A 105 -22.69 -6.91 10.37
N GLY A 106 -22.19 -8.06 10.84
CA GLY A 106 -21.62 -8.19 12.18
C GLY A 106 -20.30 -7.43 12.38
N LEU A 107 -19.58 -7.08 11.30
CA LEU A 107 -18.39 -6.25 11.36
C LEU A 107 -18.72 -4.74 11.43
N LEU A 108 -19.93 -4.35 11.00
CA LEU A 108 -20.38 -2.96 10.94
C LEU A 108 -21.10 -2.48 12.21
N GLU A 109 -21.21 -3.32 13.24
CA GLU A 109 -21.90 -2.97 14.47
C GLU A 109 -21.26 -1.77 15.18
N GLY A 110 -22.01 -0.67 15.28
CA GLY A 110 -21.57 0.58 15.91
C GLY A 110 -20.72 1.47 15.01
N GLU A 111 -20.58 1.14 13.72
CA GLU A 111 -19.79 1.93 12.78
C GLU A 111 -20.55 3.14 12.22
N HIS A 112 -19.80 4.19 11.87
CA HIS A 112 -20.39 5.41 11.33
C HIS A 112 -20.99 5.18 9.92
N PRO A 113 -22.13 5.81 9.56
CA PRO A 113 -22.77 5.63 8.25
C PRO A 113 -21.86 5.86 7.04
N GLN A 114 -20.82 6.71 7.20
CA GLN A 114 -19.82 6.91 6.17
C GLN A 114 -18.95 5.67 5.90
N ALA A 115 -18.54 4.93 6.93
CA ALA A 115 -17.76 3.70 6.77
C ALA A 115 -18.60 2.60 6.09
N VAL A 116 -19.88 2.49 6.48
CA VAL A 116 -20.86 1.60 5.84
C VAL A 116 -21.02 1.95 4.36
N ALA A 117 -21.17 3.23 4.03
CA ALA A 117 -21.31 3.69 2.65
C ALA A 117 -20.06 3.40 1.78
N VAL A 118 -18.86 3.57 2.35
CA VAL A 118 -17.61 3.24 1.65
C VAL A 118 -17.48 1.73 1.43
N LEU A 119 -17.83 0.90 2.43
CA LEU A 119 -17.83 -0.55 2.26
C LEU A 119 -18.81 -0.99 1.16
N LEU A 120 -20.04 -0.45 1.15
CA LEU A 120 -21.03 -0.76 0.13
C LEU A 120 -20.55 -0.43 -1.29
N LEU A 121 -19.73 0.62 -1.45
CA LEU A 121 -19.10 0.99 -2.74
C LEU A 121 -17.95 0.07 -3.14
N LEU A 122 -17.33 -0.64 -2.18
CA LEU A 122 -16.23 -1.57 -2.43
C LEU A 122 -16.71 -2.94 -2.92
N LEU A 123 -17.92 -3.33 -2.54
CA LEU A 123 -18.53 -4.60 -2.88
C LEU A 123 -19.13 -4.59 -4.30
N ASP A 124 -19.27 -5.77 -4.89
CA ASP A 124 -20.05 -5.93 -6.12
C ASP A 124 -21.54 -5.68 -5.84
N ALA A 125 -22.30 -5.31 -6.88
CA ALA A 125 -23.66 -4.79 -6.74
C ALA A 125 -24.61 -5.75 -6.00
N GLU A 126 -24.49 -7.06 -6.22
CA GLU A 126 -25.34 -8.07 -5.60
C GLU A 126 -25.06 -8.24 -4.09
N PRO A 127 -23.82 -8.51 -3.63
CA PRO A 127 -23.49 -8.49 -2.20
C PRO A 127 -23.77 -7.16 -1.50
N ALA A 128 -23.55 -6.03 -2.19
CA ALA A 128 -23.85 -4.71 -1.64
C ALA A 128 -25.37 -4.52 -1.41
N ALA A 129 -26.21 -4.92 -2.37
CA ALA A 129 -27.65 -4.84 -2.25
C ALA A 129 -28.18 -5.76 -1.13
N GLU A 130 -27.64 -6.97 -1.03
CA GLU A 130 -27.98 -7.89 0.06
C GLU A 130 -27.59 -7.30 1.42
N LEU A 131 -26.37 -6.80 1.57
CA LEU A 131 -25.91 -6.15 2.80
C LEU A 131 -26.79 -4.94 3.17
N LEU A 132 -27.13 -4.10 2.20
CA LEU A 132 -28.02 -2.95 2.41
C LEU A 132 -29.41 -3.40 2.92
N SER A 133 -29.94 -4.50 2.39
CA SER A 133 -31.24 -5.05 2.79
C SER A 133 -31.26 -5.58 4.24
N LEU A 134 -30.11 -6.02 4.75
CA LEU A 134 -29.94 -6.51 6.13
C LEU A 134 -29.83 -5.36 7.15
N LEU A 135 -29.51 -4.15 6.71
CA LEU A 135 -29.45 -2.97 7.58
C LEU A 135 -30.85 -2.45 7.95
N PRO A 136 -31.02 -1.74 9.08
CA PRO A 136 -32.30 -1.15 9.45
C PRO A 136 -32.88 -0.26 8.35
N ALA A 137 -34.15 -0.45 8.01
CA ALA A 137 -34.82 0.30 6.93
C ALA A 137 -34.76 1.83 7.12
N THR A 138 -34.60 2.30 8.35
CA THR A 138 -34.47 3.73 8.69
C THR A 138 -33.15 4.36 8.24
N VAL A 139 -32.07 3.58 8.10
CA VAL A 139 -30.74 4.11 7.70
C VAL A 139 -30.45 3.96 6.21
N GLN A 140 -31.16 3.06 5.53
CA GLN A 140 -30.91 2.77 4.11
C GLN A 140 -31.01 4.00 3.18
N PRO A 141 -32.01 4.91 3.32
CA PRO A 141 -32.11 6.08 2.44
C PRO A 141 -30.91 7.04 2.57
N ASP A 142 -30.42 7.27 3.80
CA ASP A 142 -29.25 8.12 4.06
C ASP A 142 -27.98 7.50 3.44
N LEU A 143 -27.81 6.18 3.58
CA LEU A 143 -26.68 5.47 2.97
C LEU A 143 -26.70 5.57 1.44
N VAL A 144 -27.85 5.37 0.81
CA VAL A 144 -28.01 5.49 -0.65
C VAL A 144 -27.73 6.92 -1.11
N GLU A 145 -28.19 7.94 -0.38
CA GLU A 145 -27.88 9.34 -0.71
C GLU A 145 -26.38 9.63 -0.62
N ARG A 146 -25.70 9.13 0.42
CA ARG A 146 -24.25 9.28 0.58
C ARG A 146 -23.48 8.65 -0.58
N ILE A 147 -23.84 7.43 -0.95
CA ILE A 147 -23.25 6.71 -2.08
C ILE A 147 -23.45 7.50 -3.38
N ALA A 148 -24.66 7.98 -3.64
CA ALA A 148 -24.97 8.77 -4.84
C ALA A 148 -24.19 10.09 -4.93
N ARG A 149 -23.86 10.71 -3.79
CA ARG A 149 -23.06 11.95 -3.73
C ARG A 149 -21.55 11.70 -3.76
N MET A 150 -21.10 10.46 -3.58
CA MET A 150 -19.68 10.12 -3.48
C MET A 150 -19.05 10.04 -4.88
N ARG A 151 -18.33 11.09 -5.27
CA ARG A 151 -17.63 11.13 -6.58
C ARG A 151 -16.34 10.33 -6.58
N GLN A 152 -15.59 10.39 -5.49
CA GLN A 152 -14.34 9.67 -5.27
C GLN A 152 -14.21 9.34 -3.79
N VAL A 153 -13.77 8.13 -3.48
CA VAL A 153 -13.38 7.74 -2.12
C VAL A 153 -11.96 8.22 -1.87
N SER A 154 -11.73 8.95 -0.79
CA SER A 154 -10.37 9.41 -0.46
C SER A 154 -9.51 8.25 0.03
N GLY A 155 -8.19 8.32 -0.24
CA GLY A 155 -7.24 7.32 0.27
C GLY A 155 -7.32 7.17 1.79
N LEU A 156 -7.45 8.28 2.51
CA LEU A 156 -7.63 8.27 3.97
C LEU A 156 -8.91 7.54 4.42
N ALA A 157 -10.01 7.62 3.66
CA ALA A 157 -11.22 6.86 3.99
C ALA A 157 -11.05 5.36 3.75
N MET A 158 -10.24 4.97 2.75
CA MET A 158 -9.88 3.58 2.50
C MET A 158 -8.99 3.01 3.60
N GLU A 159 -8.01 3.78 4.06
CA GLU A 159 -7.13 3.41 5.19
C GLU A 159 -7.94 3.23 6.48
N MET A 160 -8.84 4.17 6.80
CA MET A 160 -9.73 4.04 7.96
C MET A 160 -10.62 2.80 7.87
N LEU A 161 -11.15 2.48 6.68
CA LEU A 161 -11.97 1.30 6.49
C LEU A 161 -11.17 0.01 6.67
N ASP A 162 -9.92 -0.03 6.18
CA ASP A 162 -9.04 -1.18 6.39
C ASP A 162 -8.70 -1.39 7.87
N GLU A 163 -8.37 -0.33 8.60
CA GLU A 163 -8.07 -0.41 10.03
C GLU A 163 -9.27 -0.94 10.82
N LEU A 164 -10.46 -0.44 10.49
CA LEU A 164 -11.74 -0.89 11.05
C LEU A 164 -11.93 -2.39 10.79
N LEU A 165 -11.91 -2.81 9.52
CA LEU A 165 -12.17 -4.20 9.14
C LEU A 165 -11.12 -5.14 9.73
N SER A 166 -9.85 -4.77 9.71
CA SER A 166 -8.75 -5.51 10.34
C SER A 166 -9.00 -5.70 11.84
N SER A 167 -9.37 -4.64 12.55
CA SER A 167 -9.67 -4.69 13.97
C SER A 167 -10.85 -5.62 14.27
N ARG A 168 -11.95 -5.47 13.53
CA ARG A 168 -13.19 -6.24 13.74
C ARG A 168 -13.02 -7.73 13.42
N ILE A 169 -12.32 -8.04 12.32
CA ILE A 169 -12.01 -9.43 11.94
C ILE A 169 -11.11 -10.07 12.98
N ALA A 170 -10.05 -9.37 13.43
CA ALA A 170 -9.14 -9.88 14.45
C ALA A 170 -9.86 -10.13 15.79
N GLN A 171 -10.78 -9.25 16.18
CA GLN A 171 -11.56 -9.40 17.40
C GLN A 171 -12.54 -10.59 17.33
N ARG A 172 -13.21 -10.77 16.20
CA ARG A 172 -14.29 -11.77 16.05
C ARG A 172 -13.80 -13.16 15.66
N PHE A 173 -12.78 -13.24 14.81
CA PHE A 173 -12.29 -14.48 14.19
C PHE A 173 -10.82 -14.78 14.51
N GLY A 174 -10.16 -13.90 15.26
CA GLY A 174 -8.75 -14.04 15.62
C GLY A 174 -7.79 -13.54 14.53
N ARG A 175 -6.54 -13.25 14.93
CA ARG A 175 -5.50 -12.76 14.02
C ARG A 175 -5.11 -13.76 12.92
N ALA A 176 -5.26 -15.05 13.18
CA ALA A 176 -4.99 -16.10 12.20
C ALA A 176 -5.85 -15.96 10.92
N ALA A 177 -7.07 -15.43 11.04
CA ALA A 177 -7.94 -15.17 9.90
C ALA A 177 -7.38 -14.11 8.94
N LEU A 178 -6.55 -13.19 9.45
CA LEU A 178 -5.85 -12.18 8.66
C LEU A 178 -4.46 -12.65 8.19
N GLU A 179 -3.91 -13.73 8.73
CA GLU A 179 -2.58 -14.26 8.41
C GLU A 179 -2.63 -15.44 7.43
N MET A 180 -3.83 -15.92 7.11
CA MET A 180 -4.03 -17.04 6.21
C MET A 180 -3.67 -16.66 4.77
N GLY A 181 -2.93 -17.55 4.09
CA GLY A 181 -2.58 -17.35 2.69
C GLY A 181 -3.83 -17.47 1.81
N GLY A 182 -4.24 -16.34 1.23
CA GLY A 182 -5.40 -16.23 0.34
C GLY A 182 -6.62 -15.59 1.00
N ALA A 183 -7.02 -14.40 0.51
CA ALA A 183 -8.17 -13.67 1.03
C ALA A 183 -9.50 -14.42 0.83
N ARG A 184 -9.60 -15.18 -0.27
CA ARG A 184 -10.79 -15.97 -0.61
C ARG A 184 -10.91 -17.20 0.30
N GLU A 185 -9.83 -17.94 0.50
CA GLU A 185 -9.77 -19.11 1.37
C GLU A 185 -10.06 -18.71 2.83
N ALA A 186 -9.50 -17.59 3.28
CA ALA A 186 -9.79 -17.02 4.59
C ALA A 186 -11.27 -16.65 4.72
N ALA A 187 -11.84 -15.96 3.73
CA ALA A 187 -13.24 -15.59 3.73
C ALA A 187 -14.19 -16.80 3.69
N GLU A 188 -13.86 -17.85 2.92
CA GLU A 188 -14.62 -19.10 2.89
C GLU A 188 -14.68 -19.74 4.28
N LEU A 189 -13.55 -19.79 5.00
CA LEU A 189 -13.52 -20.29 6.38
C LEU A 189 -14.31 -19.42 7.35
N ILE A 190 -14.18 -18.10 7.27
CA ILE A 190 -14.96 -17.17 8.11
C ILE A 190 -16.45 -17.35 7.83
N ASN A 191 -16.85 -17.44 6.57
CA ASN A 191 -18.24 -17.65 6.16
C ASN A 191 -18.78 -18.98 6.70
N LEU A 192 -17.98 -20.04 6.72
CA LEU A 192 -18.36 -21.33 7.30
C LEU A 192 -18.45 -21.26 8.84
N ALA A 193 -17.50 -20.61 9.50
CA ALA A 193 -17.45 -20.45 10.95
C ALA A 193 -18.57 -19.54 11.49
N ALA A 194 -19.08 -18.62 10.67
CA ALA A 194 -20.17 -17.73 11.02
C ALA A 194 -21.56 -18.32 10.79
N ARG A 195 -21.67 -19.54 10.21
CA ARG A 195 -22.96 -20.24 10.09
C ARG A 195 -23.39 -20.74 11.48
N PRO A 196 -24.69 -20.61 11.83
CA PRO A 196 -25.22 -21.10 13.10
C PRO A 196 -25.17 -22.62 13.22
#